data_AF-A0A1G7F8L5-F1
#
_entry.id   AF-A0A1G7F8L5-F1
#
_cell.length_a   1.000
_cell.length_b   1.000
_cell.length_c   1.000
_cell.angle_alpha   90.00
_cell.angle_beta   90.00
_cell.angle_gamma   90.00
#
_symmetry.space_group_name_H-M   'P 1'
#
loop_
_entity.id
_entity.type
_entity.pdbx_description
1 polymer ?
#
loop_
_entity_poly.entity_id
_entity_poly.type
_entity_poly.pdbx_seq_one_letter_code
_entity_poly.pdbx_strand_id
1 'polypeptide(L)'
;MLWRGFQKPKRLAVDTETLTEKYGKFSAQPFERGFGTTVGNSLRRTLLSSIEGAAVTAVKIEGVLHEFQSITGVVEDATDIILNLKQIPFKLNGDGPKALYLRADQPGVVTSGMIEADGDVEILDKDIYIATVSEGGKLDMEMRLKRGRGYVSADKNFDPDLGIGFIPVDSVHSPVRKVNYAVEAARLGQITDYDKLTIEIWTNGTVLPADALGLSAKLMKDHMTIFINFEEELESGLDGAHDGPALRNDNLNRSVEELELSVRSYNCLKNANISTIGELIQKTEAEMLKTKNFGRKSLNEIKEILAQMGLSLGMKIDDQGNPVPGPTSVLPAATLAASFGNFDDEEDEDEDDLVMPETENF
;
A
#
# COMPACT_ATOMS: atom_id res chain seq x y z
N MET A 1 -18.46 15.32 0.10
CA MET A 1 -17.92 14.38 -0.92
C MET A 1 -17.03 15.16 -1.88
N LEU A 2 -15.78 15.43 -1.49
CA LEU A 2 -14.91 16.45 -2.11
C LEU A 2 -14.36 16.09 -3.51
N TRP A 3 -14.69 14.93 -4.07
CA TRP A 3 -13.99 14.36 -5.25
C TRP A 3 -14.90 13.68 -6.28
N ARG A 4 -16.20 14.03 -6.34
CA ARG A 4 -17.11 13.44 -7.34
C ARG A 4 -16.60 13.71 -8.76
N GLY A 5 -16.21 12.64 -9.47
CA GLY A 5 -15.78 12.68 -10.86
C GLY A 5 -14.27 12.56 -11.10
N PHE A 6 -13.43 12.71 -10.07
CA PHE A 6 -11.98 12.61 -10.20
C PHE A 6 -11.54 11.16 -10.46
N GLN A 7 -10.98 10.89 -11.62
CA GLN A 7 -10.55 9.53 -11.97
C GLN A 7 -9.22 9.16 -11.30
N LYS A 8 -9.23 8.00 -10.65
CA LYS A 8 -8.04 7.38 -10.04
C LYS A 8 -7.84 5.99 -10.65
N PRO A 9 -6.59 5.59 -10.96
CA PRO A 9 -6.33 4.22 -11.39
C PRO A 9 -6.72 3.22 -10.31
N LYS A 10 -7.52 2.20 -10.66
CA LYS A 10 -7.93 1.15 -9.71
C LYS A 10 -6.95 -0.02 -9.61
N ARG A 11 -6.07 -0.18 -10.60
CA ARG A 11 -5.12 -1.30 -10.68
C ARG A 11 -3.78 -0.86 -11.24
N LEU A 12 -2.72 -1.43 -10.68
CA LEU A 12 -1.39 -1.41 -11.26
C LEU A 12 -1.24 -2.61 -12.21
N ALA A 13 -1.05 -2.35 -13.50
CA ALA A 13 -0.71 -3.39 -14.46
C ALA A 13 0.80 -3.63 -14.47
N VAL A 14 1.21 -4.90 -14.49
CA VAL A 14 2.60 -5.33 -14.57
C VAL A 14 2.80 -6.05 -15.88
N ASP A 15 3.87 -5.71 -16.60
CA ASP A 15 4.29 -6.48 -17.76
C ASP A 15 5.02 -7.74 -17.30
N THR A 16 4.31 -8.87 -17.28
CA THR A 16 4.83 -10.15 -16.81
C THR A 16 5.82 -10.79 -17.79
N GLU A 17 5.84 -10.39 -19.05
CA GLU A 17 6.75 -10.95 -20.05
C GLU A 17 8.18 -10.46 -19.84
N THR A 18 8.33 -9.20 -19.42
CA THR A 18 9.63 -8.58 -19.17
C THR A 18 10.05 -8.56 -17.70
N LEU A 19 9.16 -8.96 -16.78
CA LEU A 19 9.42 -8.96 -15.35
C LEU A 19 10.54 -9.95 -14.99
N THR A 20 11.56 -9.44 -14.30
CA THR A 20 12.65 -10.20 -13.70
C THR A 20 12.92 -9.70 -12.28
N GLU A 21 13.81 -10.36 -11.54
CA GLU A 21 14.23 -9.91 -10.21
C GLU A 21 14.95 -8.56 -10.22
N LYS A 22 15.53 -8.17 -11.37
CA LYS A 22 16.31 -6.93 -11.54
C LYS A 22 15.61 -5.86 -12.37
N TYR A 23 14.51 -6.20 -13.04
CA TYR A 23 13.79 -5.28 -13.92
C TYR A 23 12.28 -5.48 -13.87
N GLY A 24 11.52 -4.39 -13.81
CA GLY A 24 10.06 -4.43 -13.87
C GLY A 24 9.48 -3.21 -14.58
N LYS A 25 8.43 -3.46 -15.35
CA LYS A 25 7.65 -2.44 -16.07
C LYS A 25 6.21 -2.42 -15.57
N PHE A 26 5.80 -1.27 -15.08
CA PHE A 26 4.52 -1.05 -14.41
C PHE A 26 3.74 0.04 -15.15
N SER A 27 2.43 -0.11 -15.25
CA SER A 27 1.57 0.93 -15.81
C SER A 27 0.29 1.11 -15.02
N ALA A 28 -0.17 2.35 -14.92
CA ALA A 28 -1.41 2.72 -14.25
C ALA A 28 -2.17 3.76 -15.07
N GLN A 29 -3.47 3.54 -15.18
CA GLN A 29 -4.44 4.38 -15.88
C GLN A 29 -5.84 4.10 -15.32
N PRO A 30 -6.80 5.03 -15.42
CA PRO A 30 -6.66 6.40 -15.92
C PRO A 30 -6.19 7.37 -14.82
N PHE A 31 -5.24 8.25 -15.14
CA PHE A 31 -4.94 9.44 -14.34
C PHE A 31 -5.59 10.67 -14.97
N GLU A 32 -6.00 11.63 -14.15
CA GLU A 32 -6.31 12.97 -14.66
C GLU A 32 -5.11 13.60 -15.35
N ARG A 33 -5.38 14.49 -16.31
CA ARG A 33 -4.34 15.17 -17.08
C ARG A 33 -3.35 15.90 -16.15
N GLY A 34 -2.06 15.60 -16.32
CA GLY A 34 -0.97 16.16 -15.52
C GLY A 34 -0.64 15.37 -14.25
N PHE A 35 -1.55 14.53 -13.74
CA PHE A 35 -1.25 13.65 -12.61
C PHE A 35 -0.26 12.56 -12.99
N GLY A 36 -0.27 12.07 -14.23
CA GLY A 36 0.71 11.08 -14.70
C GLY A 36 2.15 11.59 -14.54
N THR A 37 2.40 12.85 -14.91
CA THR A 37 3.73 13.48 -14.77
C THR A 37 4.09 13.73 -13.30
N THR A 38 3.14 14.23 -12.52
CA THR A 38 3.34 14.55 -11.09
C THR A 38 3.68 13.29 -10.30
N VAL A 39 2.89 12.23 -10.46
CA VAL A 39 3.09 10.93 -9.79
C VAL A 39 4.36 10.26 -10.31
N GLY A 40 4.57 10.23 -11.62
CA GLY A 40 5.75 9.61 -12.24
C GLY A 40 7.07 10.23 -11.78
N ASN A 41 7.14 11.56 -11.78
CA ASN A 41 8.34 12.27 -11.32
C ASN A 41 8.59 12.08 -9.81
N SER A 42 7.53 12.11 -9.00
CA SER A 42 7.62 11.94 -7.55
C SER A 42 8.09 10.54 -7.16
N LEU A 43 7.51 9.51 -7.79
CA LEU A 43 7.93 8.12 -7.60
C LEU A 43 9.37 7.90 -8.06
N ARG A 44 9.75 8.46 -9.22
CA ARG A 44 11.14 8.37 -9.74
C ARG A 44 12.15 8.96 -8.76
N ARG A 45 11.87 10.14 -8.19
CA ARG A 45 12.77 10.79 -7.22
C ARG A 45 12.91 9.95 -5.95
N THR A 46 11.80 9.40 -5.46
CA THR A 46 11.78 8.61 -4.23
C THR A 46 12.49 7.27 -4.42
N LEU A 47 12.27 6.59 -5.54
CA LEU A 47 12.94 5.34 -5.91
C LEU A 47 14.46 5.48 -5.97
N LEU A 48 14.98 6.58 -6.50
CA LEU A 48 16.43 6.79 -6.66
C LEU A 48 17.14 7.27 -5.39
N SER A 49 16.40 7.77 -4.38
CA SER A 49 16.99 8.45 -3.23
C SER A 49 16.75 7.75 -1.90
N SER A 50 15.58 7.14 -1.73
CA SER A 50 15.05 6.84 -0.39
C SER A 50 14.84 5.36 -0.13
N ILE A 51 15.02 4.50 -1.14
CA ILE A 51 14.98 3.05 -0.96
C ILE A 51 16.22 2.61 -0.18
N GLU A 52 16.00 1.82 0.85
CA GLU A 52 17.05 1.30 1.71
C GLU A 52 17.86 0.21 1.01
N GLY A 53 19.16 0.21 1.29
CA GLY A 53 20.06 -0.84 0.86
C GLY A 53 21.30 -0.93 1.75
N ALA A 54 22.17 -1.88 1.44
CA ALA A 54 23.38 -2.15 2.20
C ALA A 54 24.61 -1.82 1.36
N ALA A 55 25.60 -1.19 1.99
CA ALA A 55 26.87 -0.84 1.36
C ALA A 55 28.03 -0.89 2.35
N VAL A 56 29.23 -1.10 1.83
CA VAL A 56 30.46 -1.06 2.61
C VAL A 56 30.76 0.40 2.97
N THR A 57 31.03 0.64 4.25
CA THR A 57 31.25 1.99 4.83
C THR A 57 32.69 2.21 5.28
N ALA A 58 33.39 1.14 5.61
CA ALA A 58 34.81 1.18 5.94
C ALA A 58 35.48 -0.13 5.55
N VAL A 59 36.76 -0.06 5.21
CA VAL A 59 37.59 -1.21 4.84
C VAL A 59 38.91 -1.12 5.59
N LYS A 60 39.39 -2.25 6.10
CA LYS A 60 40.72 -2.41 6.68
C LYS A 60 41.45 -3.47 5.89
N ILE A 61 42.55 -3.10 5.24
CA ILE A 61 43.38 -4.02 4.45
C ILE A 61 44.72 -4.18 5.17
N GLU A 62 45.18 -5.41 5.35
CA GLU A 62 46.46 -5.69 6.02
C GLU A 62 47.63 -5.03 5.27
N GLY A 63 48.45 -4.26 6.00
CA GLY A 63 49.61 -3.57 5.44
C GLY A 63 49.31 -2.25 4.71
N VAL A 64 48.04 -1.82 4.63
CA VAL A 64 47.63 -0.55 4.01
C VAL A 64 47.17 0.44 5.07
N LEU A 65 47.71 1.65 5.02
CA LEU A 65 47.35 2.73 5.96
C LEU A 65 46.39 3.76 5.36
N HIS A 66 46.34 3.88 4.03
CA HIS A 66 45.51 4.85 3.31
C HIS A 66 45.12 4.32 1.91
N GLU A 67 44.07 4.86 1.29
CA GLU A 67 43.51 4.32 0.03
C GLU A 67 44.44 4.36 -1.19
N PHE A 68 45.50 5.19 -1.17
CA PHE A 68 46.43 5.34 -2.30
C PHE A 68 47.65 4.42 -2.25
N GLN A 69 47.68 3.45 -1.33
CA GLN A 69 48.83 2.57 -1.15
C GLN A 69 48.73 1.34 -2.05
N SER A 70 49.85 0.92 -2.63
CA SER A 70 49.96 -0.38 -3.30
C SER A 70 50.09 -1.52 -2.27
N ILE A 71 49.52 -2.68 -2.58
CA ILE A 71 49.59 -3.88 -1.75
C ILE A 71 50.65 -4.82 -2.32
N THR A 72 51.63 -5.22 -1.51
CA THR A 72 52.69 -6.12 -1.99
C THR A 72 52.13 -7.51 -2.30
N GLY A 73 52.35 -8.01 -3.52
CA GLY A 73 51.89 -9.33 -3.95
C GLY A 73 50.45 -9.36 -4.48
N VAL A 74 49.82 -8.20 -4.70
CA VAL A 74 48.52 -8.05 -5.35
C VAL A 74 48.70 -7.15 -6.58
N VAL A 75 47.98 -7.43 -7.67
CA VAL A 75 48.09 -6.68 -8.93
C VAL A 75 47.46 -5.28 -8.81
N GLU A 76 46.31 -5.20 -8.16
CA GLU A 76 45.54 -3.98 -7.91
C GLU A 76 46.08 -3.16 -6.72
N ASP A 77 45.85 -1.85 -6.76
CA ASP A 77 46.07 -0.99 -5.60
C ASP A 77 44.84 -0.96 -4.66
N ALA A 78 44.99 -0.32 -3.49
CA ALA A 78 43.89 -0.23 -2.54
C ALA A 78 42.68 0.56 -3.09
N THR A 79 42.88 1.52 -4.01
CA THR A 79 41.80 2.31 -4.61
C THR A 79 40.96 1.45 -5.55
N ASP A 80 41.60 0.67 -6.42
CA ASP A 80 40.96 -0.27 -7.33
C ASP A 80 40.14 -1.31 -6.58
N ILE A 81 40.70 -1.88 -5.50
CA ILE A 81 39.98 -2.82 -4.63
C ILE A 81 38.74 -2.15 -4.03
N ILE A 82 38.89 -0.95 -3.46
CA ILE A 82 37.75 -0.21 -2.88
C ILE A 82 36.66 0.07 -3.93
N LEU A 83 37.04 0.43 -5.16
CA LEU A 83 36.09 0.65 -6.26
C LEU A 83 35.35 -0.63 -6.67
N ASN A 84 36.05 -1.77 -6.70
CA ASN A 84 35.46 -3.06 -7.02
C ASN A 84 34.48 -3.51 -5.93
N LEU A 85 34.82 -3.32 -4.65
CA LEU A 85 33.95 -3.67 -3.52
C LEU A 85 32.62 -2.90 -3.54
N LYS A 86 32.63 -1.64 -3.98
CA LYS A 86 31.41 -0.82 -4.10
C LYS A 86 30.43 -1.32 -5.16
N GLN A 87 30.87 -2.15 -6.10
CA GLN A 87 30.01 -2.71 -7.13
C GLN A 87 29.20 -3.91 -6.64
N ILE A 88 29.62 -4.53 -5.54
CA ILE A 88 29.03 -5.76 -5.02
C ILE A 88 27.63 -5.50 -4.44
N PRO A 89 26.59 -6.19 -4.94
CA PRO A 89 25.24 -6.09 -4.40
C PRO A 89 25.10 -6.91 -3.11
N PHE A 90 25.14 -6.23 -1.98
CA PHE A 90 24.87 -6.81 -0.67
C PHE A 90 23.39 -6.72 -0.31
N LYS A 91 22.89 -7.76 0.36
CA LYS A 91 21.60 -7.76 1.04
C LYS A 91 21.84 -8.08 2.52
N LEU A 92 21.36 -7.19 3.39
CA LEU A 92 21.54 -7.30 4.84
C LEU A 92 20.18 -7.52 5.48
N ASN A 93 20.01 -8.69 6.10
CA ASN A 93 18.85 -9.10 6.87
C ASN A 93 19.16 -8.87 8.35
N GLY A 94 18.85 -7.69 8.87
CA GLY A 94 19.12 -7.35 10.26
C GLY A 94 19.37 -5.86 10.46
N ASP A 95 19.54 -5.48 11.72
CA ASP A 95 19.87 -4.11 12.10
C ASP A 95 21.32 -3.99 12.56
N GLY A 96 21.91 -2.82 12.29
CA GLY A 96 23.27 -2.48 12.71
C GLY A 96 24.39 -2.88 11.74
N PRO A 97 25.63 -2.49 12.07
CA PRO A 97 26.81 -2.79 11.26
C PRO A 97 27.20 -4.26 11.36
N LYS A 98 27.56 -4.87 10.22
CA LYS A 98 28.13 -6.23 10.15
C LYS A 98 29.55 -6.20 9.62
N ALA A 99 30.40 -7.09 10.12
CA ALA A 99 31.76 -7.28 9.64
C ALA A 99 31.80 -8.42 8.61
N LEU A 100 32.53 -8.20 7.52
CA LEU A 100 32.79 -9.18 6.48
C LEU A 100 34.30 -9.36 6.36
N TYR A 101 34.74 -10.57 6.02
CA TYR A 101 36.16 -10.89 5.92
C TYR A 101 36.48 -11.47 4.55
N LEU A 102 37.66 -11.16 4.01
CA LEU A 102 38.16 -11.76 2.78
C LEU A 102 39.63 -12.13 3.00
N ARG A 103 39.94 -13.42 2.84
CA ARG A 103 41.28 -13.96 3.00
C ARG A 103 41.66 -14.76 1.78
N ALA A 104 42.74 -14.36 1.13
CA ALA A 104 43.32 -15.06 -0.01
C ALA A 104 44.84 -15.14 0.17
N ASP A 105 45.33 -16.36 0.29
CA ASP A 105 46.74 -16.72 0.50
C ASP A 105 47.34 -17.51 -0.69
N GLN A 106 46.50 -17.88 -1.65
CA GLN A 106 46.90 -18.61 -2.85
C GLN A 106 46.92 -17.68 -4.08
N PRO A 107 47.84 -17.91 -5.03
CA PRO A 107 47.86 -17.14 -6.26
C PRO A 107 46.59 -17.39 -7.08
N GLY A 108 45.95 -16.33 -7.56
CA GLY A 108 44.72 -16.43 -8.34
C GLY A 108 43.83 -15.20 -8.27
N VAL A 109 42.72 -15.27 -9.01
CA VAL A 109 41.69 -14.24 -9.02
C VAL A 109 40.81 -14.37 -7.79
N VAL A 110 40.62 -13.26 -7.08
CA VAL A 110 39.76 -13.13 -5.91
C VAL A 110 38.43 -12.51 -6.35
N THR A 111 37.33 -13.20 -6.07
CA THR A 111 35.98 -12.76 -6.42
C THR A 111 35.11 -12.50 -5.18
N SER A 112 33.98 -11.84 -5.36
CA SER A 112 33.00 -11.58 -4.29
C SER A 112 32.47 -12.85 -3.63
N GLY A 113 32.49 -14.00 -4.32
CA GLY A 113 32.12 -15.30 -3.77
C GLY A 113 33.07 -15.83 -2.69
N MET A 114 34.27 -15.27 -2.57
CA MET A 114 35.26 -15.64 -1.54
C MET A 114 35.11 -14.83 -0.24
N ILE A 115 34.18 -13.87 -0.20
CA ILE A 115 33.92 -13.08 1.01
C ILE A 115 33.18 -13.94 2.03
N GLU A 116 33.74 -14.01 3.24
CA GLU A 116 33.13 -14.63 4.40
C GLU A 116 32.19 -13.63 5.09
N ALA A 117 30.94 -14.05 5.25
CA ALA A 117 29.86 -13.24 5.76
C ALA A 117 29.04 -13.99 6.82
N ASP A 118 28.45 -13.25 7.75
CA ASP A 118 27.47 -13.79 8.71
C ASP A 118 26.17 -14.21 7.99
N GLY A 119 25.34 -15.05 8.62
CA GLY A 119 24.08 -15.53 8.03
C GLY A 119 23.06 -14.43 7.70
N ASP A 120 23.23 -13.26 8.32
CA ASP A 120 22.44 -12.05 8.07
C ASP A 120 22.84 -11.32 6.78
N VAL A 121 23.98 -11.66 6.14
CA VAL A 121 24.46 -11.01 4.92
C VAL A 121 24.46 -11.97 3.75
N GLU A 122 23.76 -11.58 2.70
CA GLU A 122 23.69 -12.31 1.44
C GLU A 122 24.40 -11.51 0.33
N ILE A 123 25.31 -12.18 -0.35
CA ILE A 123 26.04 -11.65 -1.53
C ILE A 123 25.34 -12.20 -2.76
N LEU A 124 24.65 -11.32 -3.49
CA LEU A 124 23.79 -11.73 -4.61
C LEU A 124 24.58 -12.08 -5.87
N ASP A 125 25.70 -11.39 -6.09
CA ASP A 125 26.59 -11.63 -7.23
C ASP A 125 27.96 -12.06 -6.70
N LYS A 126 28.32 -13.32 -6.95
CA LYS A 126 29.53 -13.99 -6.45
C LYS A 126 30.69 -14.00 -7.45
N ASP A 127 30.47 -13.45 -8.64
CA ASP A 127 31.43 -13.48 -9.74
C ASP A 127 32.12 -12.13 -9.97
N ILE A 128 31.88 -11.14 -9.10
CA ILE A 128 32.48 -9.80 -9.22
C ILE A 128 33.97 -9.90 -8.90
N TYR A 129 34.78 -9.42 -9.83
CA TYR A 129 36.22 -9.31 -9.68
C TYR A 129 36.58 -8.31 -8.57
N ILE A 130 37.44 -8.72 -7.63
CA ILE A 130 37.97 -7.84 -6.58
C ILE A 130 39.43 -7.51 -6.86
N ALA A 131 40.27 -8.54 -6.97
CA ALA A 131 41.71 -8.42 -7.15
C ALA A 131 42.33 -9.72 -7.68
N THR A 132 43.60 -9.67 -8.07
CA THR A 132 44.43 -10.84 -8.40
C THR A 132 45.64 -10.90 -7.48
N VAL A 133 45.79 -12.02 -6.78
CA VAL A 133 46.94 -12.30 -5.90
C VAL A 133 48.04 -13.00 -6.70
N SER A 134 49.26 -12.46 -6.63
CA SER A 134 50.46 -13.02 -7.28
C SER A 134 51.07 -14.16 -6.47
N GLU A 135 52.00 -14.91 -7.07
CA GLU A 135 52.71 -15.99 -6.37
C GLU A 135 53.46 -15.47 -5.12
N GLY A 136 53.13 -16.03 -3.95
CA GLY A 136 53.66 -15.60 -2.65
C GLY A 136 53.01 -14.35 -2.06
N GLY A 137 51.98 -13.79 -2.71
CA GLY A 137 51.18 -12.69 -2.19
C GLY A 137 50.09 -13.14 -1.20
N LYS A 138 49.62 -12.22 -0.37
CA LYS A 138 48.49 -12.43 0.56
C LYS A 138 47.59 -11.20 0.53
N LEU A 139 46.28 -11.41 0.52
CA LEU A 139 45.25 -10.40 0.73
C LEU A 139 44.41 -10.79 1.95
N ASP A 140 44.42 -9.95 2.98
CA ASP A 140 43.60 -10.10 4.18
C ASP A 140 42.92 -8.75 4.46
N MET A 141 41.60 -8.75 4.47
CA MET A 141 40.83 -7.53 4.67
C MET A 141 39.53 -7.76 5.43
N GLU A 142 39.17 -6.76 6.24
CA GLU A 142 37.91 -6.66 6.96
C GLU A 142 37.10 -5.49 6.39
N MET A 143 35.80 -5.69 6.17
CA MET A 143 34.88 -4.68 5.68
C MET A 143 33.74 -4.48 6.68
N ARG A 144 33.25 -3.24 6.78
CA ARG A 144 32.07 -2.90 7.58
C ARG A 144 30.90 -2.58 6.66
N LEU A 145 29.88 -3.43 6.70
CA LEU A 145 28.64 -3.27 5.97
C LEU A 145 27.61 -2.58 6.88
N LYS A 146 26.97 -1.51 6.39
CA LYS A 146 25.85 -0.84 7.08
C LYS A 146 24.65 -0.72 6.15
N ARG A 147 23.45 -0.77 6.74
CA ARG A 147 22.21 -0.37 6.06
C ARG A 147 22.10 1.15 6.04
N GLY A 148 21.59 1.71 4.96
CA GLY A 148 21.44 3.15 4.79
C GLY A 148 20.53 3.50 3.63
N ARG A 149 20.49 4.80 3.29
CA ARG A 149 19.72 5.34 2.18
C ARG A 149 20.57 6.30 1.36
N GLY A 150 20.37 6.32 0.05
CA GLY A 150 21.05 7.25 -0.84
C GLY A 150 22.58 7.12 -0.82
N TYR A 151 23.26 8.26 -0.75
CA TYR A 151 24.71 8.37 -0.78
C TYR A 151 25.22 8.99 0.53
N VAL A 152 26.26 8.39 1.10
CA VAL A 152 26.97 8.91 2.27
C VAL A 152 28.45 9.03 1.92
N SER A 153 29.03 10.21 2.16
CA SER A 153 30.46 10.45 1.91
C SER A 153 31.34 9.76 2.96
N ALA A 154 32.60 9.50 2.60
CA ALA A 154 33.57 8.90 3.51
C ALA A 154 33.68 9.63 4.85
N ASP A 155 33.70 10.98 4.84
CA ASP A 155 33.77 11.80 6.07
C ASP A 155 32.63 11.53 7.05
N LYS A 156 31.43 11.22 6.54
CA LYS A 156 30.25 10.91 7.37
C LYS A 156 30.22 9.45 7.83
N ASN A 157 30.96 8.58 7.15
CA ASN A 157 31.14 7.19 7.55
C ASN A 157 32.25 7.02 8.60
N PHE A 158 33.00 8.08 8.90
CA PHE A 158 33.97 8.09 9.99
C PHE A 158 33.24 7.94 11.33
N ASP A 159 33.40 6.75 11.91
CA ASP A 159 32.88 6.36 13.20
C ASP A 159 34.04 6.36 14.21
N PRO A 160 33.94 7.07 15.35
CA PRO A 160 34.99 7.08 16.38
C PRO A 160 35.31 5.68 16.93
N ASP A 161 34.36 4.75 16.82
CA ASP A 161 34.52 3.36 17.26
C ASP A 161 35.26 2.48 16.21
N LEU A 162 35.60 3.02 15.03
CA LEU A 162 36.45 2.32 14.07
C LEU A 162 37.84 2.15 14.65
N GLY A 163 38.29 0.91 14.74
CA GLY A 163 39.65 0.59 15.17
C GLY A 163 40.70 1.24 14.27
N ILE A 164 41.94 1.29 14.77
CA ILE A 164 43.07 1.82 14.00
C ILE A 164 43.27 0.97 12.73
N GLY A 165 43.45 1.65 11.59
CA GLY A 165 43.70 1.05 10.28
C GLY A 165 42.46 0.84 9.40
N PHE A 166 41.27 1.28 9.85
CA PHE A 166 40.12 1.38 8.96
C PHE A 166 40.18 2.63 8.10
N ILE A 167 39.91 2.45 6.82
CA ILE A 167 39.77 3.50 5.82
C ILE A 167 38.27 3.67 5.57
N PRO A 168 37.67 4.81 5.95
CA PRO A 168 36.28 5.09 5.63
C PRO A 168 36.13 5.29 4.13
N VAL A 169 35.08 4.73 3.56
CA VAL A 169 34.78 4.83 2.12
C VAL A 169 33.41 5.45 1.96
N ASP A 170 33.20 6.20 0.88
CA ASP A 170 31.85 6.62 0.49
C ASP A 170 31.00 5.41 0.12
N SER A 171 29.73 5.44 0.55
CA SER A 171 28.82 4.32 0.46
C SER A 171 27.56 4.70 -0.32
N VAL A 172 27.25 3.88 -1.33
CA VAL A 172 26.03 4.00 -2.15
C VAL A 172 25.04 2.94 -1.68
N HIS A 173 24.06 3.35 -0.88
CA HIS A 173 23.05 2.45 -0.32
C HIS A 173 21.82 2.28 -1.22
N SER A 174 21.79 2.86 -2.43
CA SER A 174 20.64 2.74 -3.33
C SER A 174 20.65 1.42 -4.11
N PRO A 175 19.66 0.52 -3.91
CA PRO A 175 19.53 -0.69 -4.71
C PRO A 175 18.96 -0.42 -6.12
N VAL A 176 18.31 0.73 -6.32
CA VAL A 176 17.75 1.14 -7.61
C VAL A 176 18.83 1.84 -8.44
N ARG A 177 19.13 1.28 -9.61
CA ARG A 177 20.17 1.78 -10.53
C ARG A 177 19.62 2.78 -11.54
N LYS A 178 18.41 2.51 -12.04
CA LYS A 178 17.78 3.34 -13.08
C LYS A 178 16.26 3.30 -12.93
N VAL A 179 15.63 4.44 -13.20
CA VAL A 179 14.18 4.56 -13.30
C VAL A 179 13.84 5.47 -14.48
N ASN A 180 13.01 4.95 -15.37
CA ASN A 180 12.40 5.70 -16.46
C ASN A 180 10.89 5.79 -16.23
N TYR A 181 10.27 6.88 -16.66
CA TYR A 181 8.83 6.95 -16.76
C TYR A 181 8.43 7.62 -18.07
N ALA A 182 7.29 7.21 -18.60
CA ALA A 182 6.65 7.79 -19.76
C ALA A 182 5.18 8.05 -19.45
N VAL A 183 4.66 9.16 -19.95
CA VAL A 183 3.25 9.53 -19.83
C VAL A 183 2.68 9.58 -21.24
N GLU A 184 1.62 8.80 -21.48
CA GLU A 184 0.94 8.69 -22.76
C GLU A 184 -0.54 9.05 -22.59
N ALA A 185 -1.20 9.50 -23.65
CA ALA A 185 -2.64 9.75 -23.60
C ALA A 185 -3.40 8.41 -23.48
N ALA A 186 -4.34 8.36 -22.55
CA ALA A 186 -5.22 7.23 -22.30
C ALA A 186 -6.66 7.58 -22.66
N ARG A 187 -7.37 6.63 -23.26
CA ARG A 187 -8.79 6.75 -23.53
C ARG A 187 -9.59 5.93 -22.51
N LEU A 188 -10.59 6.56 -21.91
CA LEU A 188 -11.58 5.90 -21.06
C LEU A 188 -12.97 6.16 -21.62
N GLY A 189 -13.57 5.13 -22.25
CA GLY A 189 -14.86 5.26 -22.92
C GLY A 189 -14.82 6.26 -24.08
N GLN A 190 -15.55 7.36 -23.94
CA GLN A 190 -15.61 8.44 -24.96
C GLN A 190 -14.59 9.56 -24.73
N ILE A 191 -13.98 9.63 -23.53
CA ILE A 191 -13.07 10.71 -23.13
C ILE A 191 -11.62 10.26 -23.38
N THR A 192 -10.79 11.12 -23.99
CA THR A 192 -9.44 10.80 -24.49
C THR A 192 -8.31 11.62 -23.85
N ASP A 193 -8.59 12.42 -22.82
CA ASP A 193 -7.64 13.37 -22.22
C ASP A 193 -7.04 12.88 -20.88
N TYR A 194 -7.24 11.61 -20.53
CA TYR A 194 -6.58 11.00 -19.38
C TYR A 194 -5.12 10.66 -19.68
N ASP A 195 -4.32 10.53 -18.63
CA ASP A 195 -2.93 10.09 -18.69
C ASP A 195 -2.81 8.60 -18.35
N LYS A 196 -1.93 7.90 -19.06
CA LYS A 196 -1.38 6.60 -18.71
C LYS A 196 0.07 6.81 -18.30
N LEU A 197 0.40 6.44 -17.08
CA LEU A 197 1.77 6.46 -16.57
C LEU A 197 2.37 5.05 -16.72
N THR A 198 3.51 4.96 -17.38
CA THR A 198 4.34 3.76 -17.44
C THR A 198 5.67 4.02 -16.75
N ILE A 199 6.09 3.17 -15.82
CA ILE A 199 7.34 3.26 -15.07
C ILE A 199 8.15 1.99 -15.31
N GLU A 200 9.42 2.15 -15.64
CA GLU A 200 10.39 1.08 -15.81
C GLU A 200 11.48 1.24 -14.74
N ILE A 201 11.76 0.16 -14.01
CA ILE A 201 12.64 0.17 -12.84
C ILE A 201 13.71 -0.91 -13.02
N TRP A 202 14.98 -0.53 -12.83
CA TRP A 202 16.12 -1.46 -12.79
C TRP A 202 16.76 -1.43 -11.41
N THR A 203 16.85 -2.60 -10.77
CA THR A 203 17.47 -2.81 -9.46
C THR A 203 18.71 -3.71 -9.58
N ASN A 204 19.54 -3.72 -8.54
CA ASN A 204 20.69 -4.62 -8.43
C ASN A 204 20.31 -6.03 -7.92
N GLY A 205 19.03 -6.30 -7.67
CA GLY A 205 18.53 -7.57 -7.10
C GLY A 205 18.36 -7.57 -5.58
N THR A 206 18.89 -6.58 -4.85
CA THR A 206 18.70 -6.49 -3.38
C THR A 206 17.23 -6.28 -3.00
N VAL A 207 16.49 -5.57 -3.86
CA VAL A 207 15.05 -5.31 -3.70
C VAL A 207 14.38 -5.60 -5.04
N LEU A 208 13.22 -6.27 -5.00
CA LEU A 208 12.41 -6.52 -6.18
C LEU A 208 11.84 -5.20 -6.72
N PRO A 209 11.74 -5.01 -8.06
CA PRO A 209 11.19 -3.79 -8.64
C PRO A 209 9.78 -3.43 -8.15
N ALA A 210 8.92 -4.44 -7.93
CA ALA A 210 7.56 -4.26 -7.42
C ALA A 210 7.56 -3.74 -5.97
N ASP A 211 8.39 -4.33 -5.12
CA ASP A 211 8.52 -3.93 -3.71
C ASP A 211 9.11 -2.53 -3.60
N ALA A 212 10.13 -2.21 -4.40
CA ALA A 212 10.71 -0.87 -4.45
C ALA A 212 9.67 0.19 -4.83
N LEU A 213 8.81 -0.11 -5.82
CA LEU A 213 7.71 0.78 -6.21
C LEU A 213 6.69 0.96 -5.08
N GLY A 214 6.30 -0.13 -4.41
CA GLY A 214 5.39 -0.09 -3.26
C GLY A 214 5.94 0.71 -2.09
N LEU A 215 7.20 0.51 -1.73
CA LEU A 215 7.89 1.27 -0.68
C LEU A 215 7.99 2.76 -1.02
N SER A 216 8.30 3.08 -2.27
CA SER A 216 8.34 4.46 -2.77
C SER A 216 6.97 5.15 -2.67
N ALA A 217 5.90 4.45 -3.08
CA ALA A 217 4.54 4.97 -2.98
C ALA A 217 4.10 5.18 -1.53
N LYS A 218 4.42 4.23 -0.64
CA LYS A 218 4.14 4.35 0.80
C LYS A 218 4.86 5.57 1.39
N LEU A 219 6.15 5.71 1.14
CA LEU A 219 6.93 6.84 1.66
C LEU A 219 6.38 8.19 1.17
N MET A 220 5.96 8.27 -0.10
CA MET A 220 5.30 9.46 -0.63
C MET A 220 3.98 9.75 0.08
N LYS A 221 3.14 8.73 0.32
CA LYS A 221 1.89 8.88 1.08
C LYS A 221 2.16 9.44 2.47
N ASP A 222 3.09 8.83 3.20
CA ASP A 222 3.43 9.22 4.57
C ASP A 222 3.93 10.68 4.64
N HIS A 223 4.71 11.13 3.65
CA HIS A 223 5.13 12.53 3.54
C HIS A 223 3.99 13.50 3.22
N MET A 224 2.94 13.05 2.55
CA MET A 224 1.78 13.89 2.23
C MET A 224 0.77 13.99 3.38
N THR A 225 0.77 13.03 4.30
CA THR A 225 -0.16 12.99 5.44
C THR A 225 -0.13 14.25 6.30
N ILE A 226 1.04 14.86 6.53
CA ILE A 226 1.15 16.10 7.33
C ILE A 226 0.43 17.31 6.70
N PHE A 227 0.22 17.29 5.38
CA PHE A 227 -0.47 18.37 4.67
C PHE A 227 -2.00 18.16 4.64
N ILE A 228 -2.49 17.01 5.13
CA ILE A 228 -3.92 16.73 5.27
C ILE A 228 -4.36 17.34 6.60
N ASN A 229 -5.18 18.39 6.53
CA ASN A 229 -5.61 19.19 7.69
C ASN A 229 -7.03 18.86 8.18
N PHE A 230 -7.57 17.72 7.77
CA PHE A 230 -8.88 17.21 8.17
C PHE A 230 -8.75 15.72 8.49
N GLU A 231 -9.62 15.21 9.36
CA GLU A 231 -9.67 13.77 9.62
C GLU A 231 -10.11 13.04 8.36
N GLU A 232 -9.24 12.17 7.87
CA GLU A 232 -9.54 11.29 6.77
C GLU A 232 -10.43 10.18 7.35
N GLU A 233 -11.76 10.33 7.27
CA GLU A 233 -12.65 9.18 7.42
C GLU A 233 -12.18 8.15 6.39
N LEU A 234 -11.72 6.99 6.87
CA LEU A 234 -11.36 5.88 6.00
C LEU A 234 -12.61 5.62 5.16
N GLU A 235 -12.60 6.03 3.89
CA GLU A 235 -13.60 5.61 2.93
C GLU A 235 -13.42 4.09 2.78
N SER A 236 -14.05 3.34 3.69
CA SER A 236 -14.24 1.91 3.58
C SER A 236 -14.81 1.68 2.20
N GLY A 237 -14.05 1.00 1.34
CA GLY A 237 -14.32 0.88 -0.09
C GLY A 237 -15.77 0.49 -0.37
N LEU A 238 -16.62 1.49 -0.57
CA LEU A 238 -17.90 1.36 -1.23
C LEU A 238 -17.63 1.54 -2.71
N ASP A 239 -16.94 0.56 -3.31
CA ASP A 239 -17.21 0.20 -4.71
C ASP A 239 -18.65 -0.35 -4.74
N GLY A 240 -19.61 0.58 -4.73
CA GLY A 240 -21.03 0.31 -4.58
C GLY A 240 -21.91 1.48 -5.00
N ALA A 241 -21.42 2.35 -5.88
CA ALA A 241 -22.23 3.36 -6.56
C ALA A 241 -21.98 3.29 -8.07
N HIS A 242 -22.23 2.12 -8.64
CA HIS A 242 -22.75 2.10 -10.00
C HIS A 242 -24.16 2.69 -9.93
N ASP A 243 -24.29 3.93 -10.37
CA ASP A 243 -25.56 4.53 -10.74
C ASP A 243 -26.08 3.74 -11.95
N GLY A 244 -26.95 2.76 -11.65
CA GLY A 244 -27.59 1.85 -12.59
C GLY A 244 -28.78 1.19 -11.87
N PRO A 245 -29.95 1.08 -12.51
CA PRO A 245 -31.17 0.70 -11.82
C PRO A 245 -31.12 -0.74 -11.28
N ALA A 246 -31.32 -0.85 -9.96
CA ALA A 246 -31.77 -1.99 -9.16
C ALA A 246 -31.30 -3.40 -9.60
N LEU A 247 -30.34 -3.93 -8.84
CA LEU A 247 -30.12 -5.37 -8.71
C LEU A 247 -31.47 -6.07 -8.45
N ARG A 248 -31.75 -7.12 -9.22
CA ARG A 248 -32.86 -8.04 -9.02
C ARG A 248 -32.85 -8.50 -7.55
N ASN A 249 -33.90 -8.17 -6.79
CA ASN A 249 -34.01 -8.58 -5.39
C ASN A 249 -34.27 -10.10 -5.34
N ASP A 250 -33.21 -10.91 -5.19
CA ASP A 250 -33.29 -12.39 -5.14
C ASP A 250 -34.18 -12.90 -3.98
N ASN A 251 -34.52 -12.03 -3.02
CA ASN A 251 -35.43 -12.34 -1.92
C ASN A 251 -36.89 -12.55 -2.35
N LEU A 252 -37.32 -12.07 -3.52
CA LEU A 252 -38.74 -12.14 -3.94
C LEU A 252 -39.24 -13.58 -4.12
N ASN A 253 -38.36 -14.50 -4.52
CA ASN A 253 -38.70 -15.90 -4.77
C ASN A 253 -38.59 -16.78 -3.51
N ARG A 254 -38.17 -16.22 -2.37
CA ARG A 254 -38.02 -16.98 -1.12
C ARG A 254 -39.40 -17.26 -0.51
N SER A 255 -39.48 -18.41 0.17
CA SER A 255 -40.69 -18.82 0.88
C SER A 255 -40.89 -17.98 2.14
N VAL A 256 -42.14 -17.68 2.45
CA VAL A 256 -42.54 -17.01 3.70
C VAL A 256 -42.17 -17.85 4.94
N GLU A 257 -41.94 -19.15 4.77
CA GLU A 257 -41.46 -20.08 5.82
C GLU A 257 -40.05 -19.74 6.32
N GLU A 258 -39.23 -19.09 5.50
CA GLU A 258 -37.87 -18.70 5.86
C GLU A 258 -37.83 -17.38 6.64
N LEU A 259 -38.96 -16.67 6.74
CA LEU A 259 -39.08 -15.51 7.60
C LEU A 259 -39.27 -16.01 9.04
N GLU A 260 -38.45 -15.52 9.96
CA GLU A 260 -38.51 -15.83 11.40
C GLU A 260 -39.74 -15.20 12.09
N LEU A 261 -40.93 -15.49 11.56
CA LEU A 261 -42.21 -14.96 12.01
C LEU A 261 -42.75 -15.74 13.20
N SER A 262 -43.53 -15.06 14.05
CA SER A 262 -44.32 -15.75 15.05
C SER A 262 -45.29 -16.77 14.44
N VAL A 263 -45.54 -17.85 15.19
CA VAL A 263 -46.46 -18.95 14.80
C VAL A 263 -47.84 -18.42 14.38
N ARG A 264 -48.28 -17.29 14.94
CA ARG A 264 -49.54 -16.64 14.56
C ARG A 264 -49.45 -15.98 13.18
N SER A 265 -48.42 -15.18 12.94
CA SER A 265 -48.22 -14.45 11.67
C SER A 265 -48.03 -15.43 10.51
N TYR A 266 -47.24 -16.49 10.72
CA TYR A 266 -47.04 -17.56 9.73
C TYR A 266 -48.36 -18.29 9.39
N ASN A 267 -49.13 -18.72 10.39
CA ASN A 267 -50.41 -19.41 10.14
C ASN A 267 -51.45 -18.51 9.46
N CYS A 268 -51.41 -17.20 9.70
CA CYS A 268 -52.30 -16.26 9.01
C CYS A 268 -51.92 -16.09 7.53
N LEU A 269 -50.62 -16.02 7.21
CA LEU A 269 -50.11 -15.95 5.83
C LEU A 269 -50.44 -17.22 5.05
N LYS A 270 -50.26 -18.39 5.68
CA LYS A 270 -50.64 -19.69 5.12
C LYS A 270 -52.13 -19.79 4.82
N ASN A 271 -52.99 -19.33 5.73
CA ASN A 271 -54.45 -19.30 5.53
C ASN A 271 -54.89 -18.29 4.45
N ALA A 272 -54.07 -17.28 4.18
CA ALA A 272 -54.28 -16.31 3.10
C ALA A 272 -53.72 -16.79 1.74
N ASN A 273 -53.19 -18.02 1.66
CA ASN A 273 -52.51 -18.59 0.49
C ASN A 273 -51.33 -17.73 -0.01
N ILE A 274 -50.62 -17.06 0.91
CA ILE A 274 -49.42 -16.28 0.58
C ILE A 274 -48.21 -17.15 0.90
N SER A 275 -47.51 -17.59 -0.14
CA SER A 275 -46.43 -18.58 -0.02
C SER A 275 -45.05 -17.98 -0.25
N THR A 276 -44.95 -16.90 -1.04
CA THR A 276 -43.69 -16.23 -1.39
C THR A 276 -43.63 -14.79 -0.92
N ILE A 277 -42.42 -14.27 -0.72
CA ILE A 277 -42.20 -12.88 -0.34
C ILE A 277 -42.70 -11.93 -1.44
N GLY A 278 -42.57 -12.31 -2.72
CA GLY A 278 -43.10 -11.55 -3.85
C GLY A 278 -44.63 -11.39 -3.85
N GLU A 279 -45.37 -12.39 -3.39
CA GLU A 279 -46.82 -12.29 -3.21
C GLU A 279 -47.19 -11.42 -2.01
N LEU A 280 -46.39 -11.46 -0.94
CA LEU A 280 -46.61 -10.69 0.28
C LEU A 280 -46.48 -9.18 0.05
N ILE A 281 -45.45 -8.73 -0.66
CA ILE A 281 -45.21 -7.29 -0.89
C ILE A 281 -46.28 -6.63 -1.77
N GLN A 282 -47.02 -7.43 -2.57
CA GLN A 282 -48.11 -6.94 -3.41
C GLN A 282 -49.41 -6.69 -2.65
N LYS A 283 -49.53 -7.19 -1.41
CA LYS A 283 -50.70 -6.95 -0.56
C LYS A 283 -50.57 -5.62 0.16
N THR A 284 -51.68 -4.90 0.22
CA THR A 284 -51.75 -3.66 1.00
C THR A 284 -52.04 -3.96 2.47
N GLU A 285 -51.66 -3.05 3.35
CA GLU A 285 -51.91 -3.18 4.79
C GLU A 285 -53.40 -3.38 5.13
N ALA A 286 -54.27 -2.71 4.37
CA ALA A 286 -55.71 -2.80 4.51
C ALA A 286 -56.27 -4.17 4.11
N GLU A 287 -55.64 -4.86 3.17
CA GLU A 287 -55.99 -6.23 2.76
C GLU A 287 -55.49 -7.25 3.78
N MET A 288 -54.29 -7.04 4.32
CA MET A 288 -53.72 -7.89 5.38
C MET A 288 -54.60 -7.88 6.63
N LEU A 289 -55.10 -6.72 7.06
CA LEU A 289 -56.00 -6.58 8.21
C LEU A 289 -57.39 -7.20 8.00
N LYS A 290 -57.81 -7.47 6.76
CA LYS A 290 -59.09 -8.16 6.46
C LYS A 290 -58.97 -9.68 6.54
N THR A 291 -57.75 -10.22 6.60
CA THR A 291 -57.55 -11.66 6.70
C THR A 291 -57.94 -12.18 8.09
N LYS A 292 -58.57 -13.36 8.12
CA LYS A 292 -59.16 -13.93 9.35
C LYS A 292 -58.06 -14.17 10.40
N ASN A 293 -58.27 -13.65 11.60
CA ASN A 293 -57.33 -13.74 12.75
C ASN A 293 -56.01 -12.94 12.60
N PHE A 294 -55.92 -12.02 11.63
CA PHE A 294 -54.76 -11.17 11.45
C PHE A 294 -54.87 -9.88 12.27
N GLY A 295 -53.94 -9.68 13.20
CA GLY A 295 -53.98 -8.55 14.14
C GLY A 295 -52.89 -7.51 13.88
N ARG A 296 -53.04 -6.32 14.51
CA ARG A 296 -52.06 -5.21 14.40
C ARG A 296 -50.64 -5.61 14.81
N LYS A 297 -50.49 -6.53 15.77
CA LYS A 297 -49.18 -7.04 16.22
C LYS A 297 -48.46 -7.86 15.13
N SER A 298 -49.20 -8.71 14.41
CA SER A 298 -48.68 -9.47 13.27
C SER A 298 -48.35 -8.59 12.06
N LEU A 299 -49.11 -7.51 11.86
CA LEU A 299 -48.83 -6.53 10.81
C LEU A 299 -47.50 -5.81 11.04
N ASN A 300 -47.24 -5.36 12.28
CA ASN A 300 -45.99 -4.66 12.61
C ASN A 300 -44.77 -5.59 12.50
N GLU A 301 -44.89 -6.84 12.97
CA GLU A 301 -43.84 -7.86 12.85
C GLU A 301 -43.43 -8.08 11.39
N ILE A 302 -44.40 -8.17 10.47
CA ILE A 302 -44.13 -8.32 9.04
C ILE A 302 -43.49 -7.05 8.45
N LYS A 303 -43.94 -5.86 8.86
CA LYS A 303 -43.37 -4.60 8.38
C LYS A 303 -41.91 -4.44 8.80
N GLU A 304 -41.56 -4.80 10.04
CA GLU A 304 -40.19 -4.72 10.55
C GLU A 304 -39.26 -5.65 9.76
N ILE A 305 -39.68 -6.90 9.52
CA ILE A 305 -38.89 -7.88 8.76
C ILE A 305 -38.77 -7.48 7.28
N LEU A 306 -39.85 -6.98 6.66
CA LEU A 306 -39.78 -6.48 5.28
C LEU A 306 -38.88 -5.24 5.17
N ALA A 307 -38.91 -4.34 6.17
CA ALA A 307 -38.05 -3.17 6.20
C ALA A 307 -36.56 -3.53 6.33
N GLN A 308 -36.21 -4.57 7.11
CA GLN A 308 -34.84 -5.12 7.17
C GLN A 308 -34.36 -5.63 5.81
N MET A 309 -35.28 -6.10 4.95
CA MET A 309 -35.00 -6.56 3.59
C MET A 309 -35.13 -5.45 2.54
N GLY A 310 -35.38 -4.19 2.94
CA GLY A 310 -35.58 -3.06 2.04
C GLY A 310 -36.89 -3.12 1.23
N LEU A 311 -37.87 -3.91 1.69
CA LEU A 311 -39.17 -4.12 1.04
C LEU A 311 -40.30 -3.46 1.84
N SER A 312 -41.42 -3.20 1.20
CA SER A 312 -42.61 -2.63 1.83
C SER A 312 -43.90 -3.26 1.29
N LEU A 313 -44.98 -3.17 2.07
CA LEU A 313 -46.30 -3.64 1.65
C LEU A 313 -46.93 -2.67 0.63
N GLY A 314 -47.59 -3.22 -0.40
CA GLY A 314 -48.22 -2.45 -1.47
C GLY A 314 -47.29 -2.07 -2.63
N MET A 315 -46.13 -2.73 -2.76
CA MET A 315 -45.25 -2.60 -3.93
C MET A 315 -45.83 -3.38 -5.13
N LYS A 316 -45.63 -2.87 -6.34
CA LYS A 316 -45.96 -3.59 -7.58
C LYS A 316 -44.72 -4.24 -8.14
N ILE A 317 -44.86 -5.34 -8.87
CA ILE A 317 -43.74 -5.95 -9.60
C ILE A 317 -43.85 -5.49 -11.05
N ASP A 318 -42.76 -4.95 -11.61
CA ASP A 318 -42.71 -4.55 -13.03
C ASP A 318 -42.52 -5.77 -13.97
N ASP A 319 -42.63 -5.56 -15.29
CA ASP A 319 -42.49 -6.62 -16.31
C ASP A 319 -41.10 -7.30 -16.30
N GLN A 320 -40.13 -6.75 -15.55
CA GLN A 320 -38.77 -7.26 -15.38
C GLN A 320 -38.56 -7.97 -14.03
N GLY A 321 -39.60 -8.08 -13.21
CA GLY A 321 -39.56 -8.79 -11.92
C GLY A 321 -39.05 -7.95 -10.74
N ASN A 322 -38.94 -6.63 -10.89
CA ASN A 322 -38.45 -5.74 -9.83
C ASN A 322 -39.60 -5.13 -9.01
N PRO A 323 -39.42 -4.96 -7.69
CA PRO A 323 -40.44 -4.33 -6.85
C PRO A 323 -40.37 -2.80 -7.01
N VAL A 324 -41.36 -2.22 -7.67
CA VAL A 324 -41.54 -0.77 -7.80
C VAL A 324 -42.51 -0.25 -6.74
N PRO A 325 -42.26 0.93 -6.14
CA PRO A 325 -43.21 1.55 -5.22
C PRO A 325 -44.59 1.71 -5.86
N GLY A 326 -45.63 1.19 -5.22
CA GLY A 326 -47.02 1.38 -5.63
C GLY A 326 -47.56 2.75 -5.21
N PRO A 327 -48.72 3.19 -5.73
CA PRO A 327 -49.32 4.49 -5.40
C PRO A 327 -49.66 4.68 -3.91
N THR A 328 -49.59 3.61 -3.11
CA THR A 328 -49.89 3.61 -1.67
C THR A 328 -48.67 3.22 -0.82
N SER A 329 -47.51 2.88 -1.41
CA SER A 329 -46.31 2.52 -0.64
C SER A 329 -45.55 3.78 -0.25
N VAL A 330 -45.89 4.34 0.90
CA VAL A 330 -45.03 5.32 1.56
C VAL A 330 -43.90 4.57 2.25
N LEU A 331 -42.68 4.63 1.71
CA LEU A 331 -41.49 4.34 2.51
C LEU A 331 -41.44 5.39 3.62
N PRO A 332 -41.48 5.03 4.91
CA PRO A 332 -41.35 6.01 5.96
C PRO A 332 -39.91 6.55 5.91
N ALA A 333 -39.74 7.78 5.43
CA ALA A 333 -38.47 8.52 5.49
C ALA A 333 -37.91 8.60 6.93
N ALA A 334 -38.73 8.36 7.95
CA ALA A 334 -38.35 8.38 9.36
C ALA A 334 -37.53 7.16 9.83
N THR A 335 -37.67 5.98 9.23
CA THR A 335 -36.92 4.78 9.69
C THR A 335 -35.48 4.73 9.19
N LEU A 336 -35.12 5.49 8.15
CA LEU A 336 -33.72 5.67 7.73
C LEU A 336 -32.97 6.72 8.57
N ALA A 337 -33.70 7.65 9.22
CA ALA A 337 -33.11 8.70 10.04
C ALA A 337 -32.85 8.25 11.50
N ALA A 338 -33.67 7.34 12.04
CA ALA A 338 -33.59 6.92 13.43
C ALA A 338 -32.43 5.96 13.76
N SER A 339 -31.75 5.38 12.77
CA SER A 339 -30.53 4.58 12.99
C SER A 339 -29.25 5.41 13.07
N PHE A 340 -29.33 6.74 12.89
CA PHE A 340 -28.18 7.65 12.85
C PHE A 340 -28.23 8.80 13.86
N GLY A 341 -29.21 8.84 14.76
CA GLY A 341 -29.36 9.94 15.72
C GLY A 341 -29.58 9.45 17.13
N ASN A 342 -28.49 9.11 17.83
CA ASN A 342 -28.36 9.22 19.29
C ASN A 342 -26.91 8.86 19.69
N PHE A 343 -26.03 9.85 19.65
CA PHE A 343 -24.95 10.03 20.62
C PHE A 343 -24.88 11.54 20.90
N ASP A 344 -25.10 11.88 22.17
CA ASP A 344 -25.42 13.21 22.69
C ASP A 344 -24.34 14.28 22.45
N ASP A 345 -24.79 15.50 22.12
CA ASP A 345 -24.15 16.75 22.50
C ASP A 345 -24.60 17.07 23.94
N GLU A 346 -23.70 16.91 24.91
CA GLU A 346 -23.69 17.72 26.13
C GLU A 346 -22.61 18.79 25.95
N GLU A 347 -23.01 20.00 25.54
CA GLU A 347 -22.31 21.24 25.89
C GLU A 347 -22.94 21.77 27.18
N ASP A 348 -22.10 22.13 28.16
CA ASP A 348 -22.11 23.42 28.86
C ASP A 348 -21.05 23.36 29.99
N GLU A 349 -19.96 24.12 29.83
CA GLU A 349 -19.65 25.34 30.59
C GLU A 349 -18.90 25.06 31.90
N ASP A 350 -17.60 25.36 31.91
CA ASP A 350 -16.92 25.89 33.10
C ASP A 350 -15.82 26.86 32.66
N GLU A 351 -15.87 28.06 33.26
CA GLU A 351 -15.13 29.29 32.97
C GLU A 351 -13.62 29.17 33.23
N ASP A 352 -12.81 29.64 32.27
CA ASP A 352 -11.41 30.02 32.48
C ASP A 352 -11.35 31.45 33.04
N ASP A 353 -11.00 31.57 34.32
CA ASP A 353 -10.63 32.84 34.95
C ASP A 353 -9.13 32.77 35.33
N LEU A 354 -8.24 33.05 34.36
CA LEU A 354 -6.80 33.19 34.59
C LEU A 354 -6.33 34.60 34.22
N VAL A 355 -6.36 35.44 35.26
CA VAL A 355 -5.74 36.76 35.35
C VAL A 355 -4.24 36.68 35.02
N MET A 356 -3.81 37.44 34.01
CA MET A 356 -2.38 37.76 33.81
C MET A 356 -1.90 38.76 34.87
N PRO A 357 -0.68 38.62 35.42
CA PRO A 357 0.02 39.74 36.02
C PRO A 357 1.07 40.27 35.05
N GLU A 358 0.84 41.47 34.52
CA GLU A 358 1.94 42.41 34.30
C GLU A 358 2.32 43.00 35.67
N THR A 359 3.61 43.01 36.00
CA THR A 359 4.24 44.13 36.73
C THR A 359 5.76 44.06 36.57
N GLU A 360 6.31 45.26 36.37
CA GLU A 360 7.70 45.60 36.17
C GLU A 360 8.56 45.49 37.44
N ASN A 361 9.88 45.57 37.24
CA ASN A 361 10.90 46.14 38.14
C ASN A 361 11.11 45.49 39.53
N PHE A 362 12.16 44.68 39.67
CA PHE A 362 13.45 45.04 40.30
C PHE A 362 14.47 43.91 40.19
#